data_AF-A0A7G9U6E5-F1
#
_entry.id   AF-A0A7G9U6E5-F1
#
_cell.length_a   1.000
_cell.length_b   1.000
_cell.length_c   1.000
_cell.angle_alpha   90.00
_cell.angle_beta   90.00
_cell.angle_gamma   90.00
#
_symmetry.space_group_name_H-M   'P 1'
#
loop_
_entity.id
_entity.type
_entity.pdbx_description
1 polymer ?
#
loop_
_entity_poly.entity_id
_entity_poly.type
_entity_poly.pdbx_seq_one_letter_code
_entity_poly.pdbx_strand_id
1 'polypeptide(L)'
;GLTRVHYLGMNALMGQFSSAGFEVLGFPCNNFNLQEPGNNYTEILNGIKYVRPGGGYVPSFQMFKKIDVNGQNEHPLYTFLKAQCGPTSDTFQDRLFYSPLKISDVRWNFEVFLISKIGMPVYRYSPDTPISDIQNDIKIMMGGRPLVPDSYSIPSEGDNGSIKKE
;
A
#
# COMPACT_ATOMS: atom_id res chain seq x y z
N GLY A 1 -0.91 15.30 -0.61
CA GLY A 1 -0.91 14.14 0.30
C GLY A 1 -1.64 12.99 -0.34
N LEU A 2 -1.26 11.76 -0.04
CA LEU A 2 -1.64 10.55 -0.77
C LEU A 2 -3.08 10.07 -0.53
N THR A 3 -3.71 10.52 0.56
CA THR A 3 -5.04 10.04 1.03
C THR A 3 -6.10 10.00 -0.07
N ARG A 4 -6.33 11.08 -0.81
CA ARG A 4 -7.42 11.13 -1.80
C ARG A 4 -7.19 10.17 -2.96
N VAL A 5 -5.96 10.13 -3.49
CA VAL A 5 -5.62 9.28 -4.65
C VAL A 5 -5.78 7.81 -4.28
N HIS A 6 -5.26 7.41 -3.12
CA HIS A 6 -5.31 6.02 -2.68
C HIS A 6 -6.72 5.56 -2.32
N TYR A 7 -7.48 6.31 -1.51
CA TYR A 7 -8.86 5.90 -1.17
C TYR A 7 -9.73 5.76 -2.42
N LEU A 8 -9.72 6.75 -3.32
CA LEU A 8 -10.48 6.67 -4.57
C LEU A 8 -10.01 5.52 -5.46
N GLY A 9 -8.69 5.31 -5.57
CA GLY A 9 -8.10 4.22 -6.33
C GLY A 9 -8.52 2.84 -5.79
N MET A 10 -8.50 2.65 -4.48
CA MET A 10 -8.90 1.41 -3.83
C MET A 10 -10.40 1.10 -4.03
N ASN A 11 -11.27 2.12 -3.95
CA ASN A 11 -12.68 1.96 -4.31
C ASN A 11 -12.86 1.58 -5.79
N ALA A 12 -12.05 2.15 -6.69
CA ALA A 12 -12.09 1.81 -8.11
C ALA A 12 -11.67 0.34 -8.35
N LEU A 13 -10.62 -0.14 -7.67
CA LEU A 13 -10.21 -1.54 -7.71
C LEU A 13 -11.31 -2.47 -7.20
N MET A 14 -11.95 -2.14 -6.09
CA MET A 14 -13.11 -2.87 -5.56
C MET A 14 -14.26 -2.92 -6.56
N GLY A 15 -14.61 -1.79 -7.17
CA GLY A 15 -15.66 -1.72 -8.19
C GLY A 15 -15.37 -2.61 -9.40
N GLN A 16 -14.10 -2.80 -9.76
CA GLN A 16 -13.70 -3.61 -10.90
C GLN A 16 -13.60 -5.10 -10.59
N PHE A 17 -13.06 -5.48 -9.43
CA PHE A 17 -12.63 -6.85 -9.18
C PHE A 17 -13.37 -7.57 -8.04
N SER A 18 -14.22 -6.88 -7.27
CA SER A 18 -14.95 -7.51 -6.15
C SER A 18 -15.79 -8.72 -6.59
N SER A 19 -16.46 -8.65 -7.74
CA SER A 19 -17.22 -9.77 -8.31
C SER A 19 -16.35 -10.98 -8.70
N ALA A 20 -15.04 -10.79 -8.85
CA ALA A 20 -14.06 -11.85 -9.11
C ALA A 20 -13.38 -12.38 -7.82
N GLY A 21 -13.88 -11.96 -6.64
CA GLY A 21 -13.37 -12.36 -5.33
C GLY A 21 -12.11 -11.59 -4.90
N PHE A 22 -11.89 -10.39 -5.44
CA PHE A 22 -10.86 -9.48 -4.93
C PHE A 22 -11.39 -8.67 -3.74
N GLU A 23 -10.54 -8.45 -2.75
CA GLU A 23 -10.86 -7.65 -1.58
C GLU A 23 -9.71 -6.68 -1.28
N VAL A 24 -10.06 -5.49 -0.81
CA VAL A 24 -9.13 -4.53 -0.20
C VAL A 24 -9.37 -4.54 1.30
N LEU A 25 -8.28 -4.55 2.08
CA LEU A 25 -8.31 -4.51 3.53
C LEU A 25 -7.55 -3.28 4.03
N GLY A 26 -8.25 -2.35 4.67
CA GLY A 26 -7.68 -1.11 5.17
C GLY A 26 -7.31 -1.19 6.65
N PHE A 27 -6.04 -0.94 6.98
CA PHE A 27 -5.53 -0.92 8.35
C PHE A 27 -5.08 0.51 8.72
N PRO A 28 -5.90 1.28 9.46
CA PRO A 28 -5.48 2.58 9.96
C PRO A 28 -4.24 2.44 10.84
N CYS A 29 -3.31 3.39 10.72
CA CYS A 29 -2.06 3.38 11.47
C CYS A 29 -1.60 4.81 11.75
N ASN A 30 -1.07 5.06 12.95
CA ASN A 30 -0.60 6.40 13.34
C ASN A 30 0.93 6.51 13.46
N ASN A 31 1.68 5.49 13.01
CA ASN A 31 3.14 5.46 13.11
C ASN A 31 3.85 6.53 12.24
N PHE A 32 3.18 7.10 11.25
CA PHE A 32 3.78 7.98 10.23
C PHE A 32 3.23 9.40 10.32
N ASN A 33 4.05 10.33 10.84
CA ASN A 33 3.71 11.75 11.03
C ASN A 33 2.35 12.01 11.70
N LEU A 34 1.91 11.07 12.55
CA LEU A 34 0.63 11.11 13.28
C LEU A 34 -0.58 11.45 12.38
N GLN A 35 -0.60 10.92 11.14
CA GLN A 35 -1.60 11.27 10.12
C GLN A 35 -2.96 10.57 10.29
N GLU A 36 -3.11 9.70 11.29
CA GLU A 36 -4.36 9.01 11.65
C GLU A 36 -4.74 9.27 13.12
N PRO A 37 -5.10 10.53 13.47
CA PRO A 37 -5.32 10.94 14.85
C PRO A 37 -6.63 10.39 15.45
N GLY A 38 -7.56 9.89 14.64
CA GLY A 38 -8.84 9.35 15.12
C GLY A 38 -8.64 8.21 16.11
N ASN A 39 -9.29 8.28 17.27
CA ASN A 39 -9.09 7.36 18.38
C ASN A 39 -9.90 6.06 18.23
N ASN A 40 -11.01 6.12 17.51
CA ASN A 40 -11.92 4.99 17.33
C ASN A 40 -12.40 4.92 15.87
N TYR A 41 -13.06 3.80 15.55
CA TYR A 41 -13.59 3.51 14.22
C TYR A 41 -14.47 4.64 13.66
N THR A 42 -15.36 5.19 14.48
CA THR A 42 -16.30 6.25 14.08
C THR A 42 -15.57 7.54 13.71
N GLU A 43 -14.58 7.95 14.49
CA GLU A 43 -13.78 9.15 14.19
C GLU A 43 -12.99 9.01 12.89
N ILE A 44 -12.37 7.85 12.67
CA ILE A 44 -11.63 7.56 11.44
C ILE A 44 -12.56 7.63 10.23
N LEU A 45 -13.72 6.96 10.27
CA LEU A 45 -14.70 7.01 9.18
C LEU A 45 -15.26 8.41 8.96
N ASN A 46 -15.50 9.19 10.02
CA ASN A 46 -15.94 10.57 9.89
C ASN A 46 -14.86 11.45 9.24
N GLY A 47 -13.58 11.25 9.59
CA GLY A 47 -12.46 11.94 8.94
C GLY A 47 -12.41 11.65 7.44
N ILE A 48 -12.56 10.37 7.07
CA ILE A 48 -12.61 9.93 5.68
C ILE A 48 -13.80 10.56 4.93
N LYS A 49 -15.00 10.50 5.53
CA LYS A 49 -16.25 10.93 4.90
C LYS A 49 -16.40 12.44 4.77
N TYR A 50 -16.01 13.18 5.81
CA TYR A 50 -16.30 14.62 5.91
C TYR A 50 -15.07 15.51 5.73
N VAL A 51 -13.84 15.00 5.97
CA VAL A 51 -12.62 15.83 5.94
C VAL A 51 -11.74 15.49 4.74
N ARG A 52 -11.17 14.28 4.70
CA ARG A 52 -10.28 13.84 3.62
C ARG A 52 -10.33 12.32 3.48
N PRO A 53 -10.78 11.77 2.34
CA PRO A 53 -11.09 12.44 1.07
C PRO A 53 -12.22 13.47 1.11
N GLY A 54 -13.15 13.35 2.06
CA GLY A 54 -14.28 14.25 2.24
C GLY A 54 -15.38 14.06 1.18
N GLY A 55 -16.33 14.99 1.14
CA GLY A 55 -17.38 15.00 0.10
C GLY A 55 -18.37 13.84 0.19
N GLY A 56 -18.55 13.24 1.36
CA GLY A 56 -19.44 12.09 1.55
C GLY A 56 -18.85 10.76 1.12
N TYR A 57 -17.55 10.71 0.83
CA TYR A 57 -16.85 9.48 0.44
C TYR A 57 -17.01 8.37 1.50
N VAL A 58 -17.27 7.15 1.03
CA VAL A 58 -17.35 5.95 1.88
C VAL A 58 -16.45 4.87 1.27
N PRO A 59 -15.51 4.28 2.03
CA PRO A 59 -14.76 3.13 1.56
C PRO A 59 -15.70 1.98 1.20
N SER A 60 -15.53 1.39 0.02
CA SER A 60 -16.25 0.21 -0.43
C SER A 60 -15.52 -1.09 -0.06
N PHE A 61 -14.70 -1.02 0.99
CA PHE A 61 -13.82 -2.08 1.45
C PHE A 61 -13.73 -2.08 2.97
N GLN A 62 -13.30 -3.21 3.54
CA GLN A 62 -13.27 -3.39 4.98
C GLN A 62 -12.18 -2.52 5.62
N MET A 63 -12.59 -1.68 6.56
CA MET A 63 -11.68 -0.94 7.44
C MET A 63 -11.60 -1.65 8.79
N PHE A 64 -10.38 -1.89 9.28
CA PHE A 64 -10.12 -2.52 10.57
C PHE A 64 -9.86 -1.49 11.68
N LYS A 65 -9.69 -1.99 12.91
CA LYS A 65 -9.20 -1.17 14.03
C LYS A 65 -7.81 -0.62 13.71
N LYS A 66 -7.49 0.53 14.29
CA LYS A 66 -6.15 1.12 14.22
C LYS A 66 -5.12 0.19 14.86
N ILE A 67 -3.98 0.01 14.20
CA ILE A 67 -2.88 -0.85 14.65
C ILE A 67 -1.53 -0.16 14.43
N ASP A 68 -0.51 -0.64 15.13
CA ASP A 68 0.88 -0.38 14.79
C ASP A 68 1.34 -1.39 13.72
N VAL A 69 2.04 -0.88 12.71
CA VAL A 69 2.59 -1.72 11.63
C VAL A 69 4.09 -1.92 11.77
N ASN A 70 4.75 -1.10 12.59
CA ASN A 70 6.16 -1.14 12.90
C ASN A 70 6.43 -1.00 14.41
N GLY A 71 7.68 -1.24 14.81
CA GLY A 71 8.14 -1.10 16.18
C GLY A 71 7.80 -2.30 17.07
N GLN A 72 8.02 -2.12 18.37
CA GLN A 72 7.90 -3.19 19.36
C GLN A 72 6.48 -3.77 19.47
N ASN A 73 5.46 -2.96 19.17
CA ASN A 73 4.04 -3.33 19.28
C ASN A 73 3.40 -3.64 17.92
N GLU A 74 4.20 -3.82 16.87
CA GLU A 74 3.67 -4.10 15.54
C GLU A 74 2.74 -5.32 15.53
N HIS A 75 1.66 -5.23 14.75
CA HIS A 75 0.70 -6.32 14.66
C HIS A 75 1.32 -7.55 13.98
N PRO A 76 1.08 -8.79 14.46
CA PRO A 76 1.69 -10.00 13.90
C PRO A 76 1.46 -10.20 12.39
N LEU A 77 0.33 -9.73 11.87
CA LEU A 77 0.06 -9.68 10.43
C LEU A 77 1.15 -8.90 9.67
N TYR A 78 1.52 -7.71 10.15
CA TYR A 78 2.55 -6.89 9.51
C TYR A 78 3.95 -7.45 9.74
N THR A 79 4.22 -8.14 10.85
CA THR A 79 5.46 -8.92 11.00
C THR A 79 5.57 -9.98 9.90
N PHE A 80 4.49 -10.75 9.65
CA PHE A 80 4.45 -11.75 8.59
C PHE A 80 4.63 -11.13 7.21
N LEU A 81 3.85 -10.10 6.87
CA LEU A 81 3.90 -9.44 5.55
C LEU A 81 5.29 -8.87 5.24
N LYS A 82 5.90 -8.15 6.19
CA LYS A 82 7.24 -7.57 6.05
C LYS A 82 8.35 -8.61 5.94
N ALA A 83 8.13 -9.83 6.44
CA ALA A 83 9.09 -10.93 6.32
C ALA A 83 9.03 -11.60 4.93
N GLN A 84 7.88 -11.57 4.26
CA GLN A 84 7.70 -12.19 2.94
C GLN A 84 8.11 -11.28 1.78
N CYS A 85 7.98 -9.96 1.95
CA CYS A 85 8.35 -8.98 0.93
C CYS A 85 9.36 -7.96 1.49
N GLY A 86 10.49 -7.81 0.81
CA GLY A 86 11.53 -6.84 1.13
C GLY A 86 11.02 -5.39 1.20
N PRO A 87 11.77 -4.46 1.78
CA PRO A 87 11.34 -3.07 1.90
C PRO A 87 11.18 -2.40 0.53
N THR A 88 10.32 -1.38 0.46
CA THR A 88 10.07 -0.60 -0.78
C THR A 88 11.06 0.55 -0.99
N SER A 89 11.93 0.82 -0.01
CA SER A 89 12.98 1.82 -0.09
C SER A 89 14.10 1.50 0.90
N ASP A 90 15.33 1.86 0.55
CA ASP A 90 16.50 1.77 1.43
C ASP A 90 16.56 2.92 2.45
N THR A 91 15.73 3.94 2.28
CA THR A 91 15.69 5.13 3.14
C THR A 91 14.42 5.18 3.98
N PHE A 92 14.55 5.76 5.17
CA PHE A 92 13.43 6.12 6.03
C PHE A 92 13.04 7.58 5.80
N GLN A 93 11.75 7.87 5.92
CA GLN A 93 11.29 9.25 6.05
C GLN A 93 11.47 9.75 7.49
N ASP A 94 11.44 11.06 7.67
CA ASP A 94 11.40 11.68 9.01
C ASP A 94 10.03 11.48 9.69
N ARG A 95 9.96 11.81 10.98
CA ARG A 95 8.71 11.83 11.78
C ARG A 95 8.03 10.46 11.85
N LEU A 96 8.83 9.46 12.24
CA LEU A 96 8.41 8.11 12.55
C LEU A 96 8.17 7.99 14.06
N PHE A 97 6.97 7.55 14.42
CA PHE A 97 6.50 7.46 15.81
C PHE A 97 6.40 6.00 16.25
N TYR A 98 7.54 5.31 16.21
CA TYR A 98 7.69 3.93 16.68
C TYR A 98 9.18 3.62 16.90
N SER A 99 9.46 2.55 17.64
CA SER A 99 10.81 2.03 17.87
C SER A 99 10.77 0.54 18.20
N PRO A 100 11.83 -0.24 17.92
CA PRO A 100 13.02 0.14 17.15
C PRO A 100 12.72 0.21 15.64
N LEU A 101 13.62 0.84 14.87
CA LEU A 101 13.60 0.78 13.40
C LEU A 101 14.22 -0.55 12.92
N LYS A 102 13.64 -1.15 11.88
CA LYS A 102 14.11 -2.37 11.22
C LYS A 102 14.14 -2.17 9.70
N ILE A 103 15.10 -2.82 9.03
CA ILE A 103 15.25 -2.74 7.57
C ILE A 103 13.95 -3.07 6.84
N SER A 104 13.18 -4.05 7.30
CA SER A 104 11.94 -4.49 6.65
C SER A 104 10.73 -3.56 6.87
N ASP A 105 10.83 -2.54 7.73
CA ASP A 105 9.71 -1.70 8.15
C ASP A 105 8.92 -1.08 7.00
N VAL A 106 7.62 -0.90 7.22
CA VAL A 106 6.76 -0.07 6.37
C VAL A 106 7.33 1.35 6.35
N ARG A 107 7.48 1.92 5.16
CA ARG A 107 8.18 3.19 4.95
C ARG A 107 7.28 4.39 5.14
N TRP A 108 6.01 4.28 4.79
CA TRP A 108 5.04 5.37 4.97
C TRP A 108 3.59 4.88 4.89
N ASN A 109 2.67 5.81 5.07
CA ASN A 109 1.24 5.61 4.78
C ASN A 109 1.05 5.17 3.33
N PHE A 110 0.07 4.28 3.10
CA PHE A 110 -0.33 3.75 1.78
C PHE A 110 0.66 2.80 1.09
N GLU A 111 1.56 2.17 1.85
CA GLU A 111 2.26 0.99 1.34
C GLU A 111 1.30 -0.21 1.21
N VAL A 112 1.37 -0.94 0.10
CA VAL A 112 0.37 -1.97 -0.25
C VAL A 112 1.04 -3.33 -0.35
N PHE A 113 0.45 -4.35 0.27
CA PHE A 113 0.83 -5.74 0.09
C PHE A 113 -0.24 -6.44 -0.76
N LEU A 114 0.16 -7.04 -1.87
CA LEU A 114 -0.72 -7.88 -2.68
C LEU A 114 -0.58 -9.32 -2.24
N ILE A 115 -1.72 -9.94 -1.95
CA ILE A 115 -1.83 -11.28 -1.40
C ILE A 115 -2.57 -12.15 -2.42
N SER A 116 -2.02 -13.31 -2.72
CA SER A 116 -2.62 -14.29 -3.61
C SER A 116 -3.86 -14.96 -2.99
N LYS A 117 -4.67 -15.63 -3.82
CA LYS A 117 -5.86 -16.38 -3.39
C LYS A 117 -5.55 -17.50 -2.37
N ILE A 118 -4.30 -17.96 -2.30
CA ILE A 118 -3.85 -18.97 -1.32
C ILE A 118 -3.27 -18.35 -0.04
N GLY A 119 -3.39 -17.03 0.13
CA GLY A 119 -2.95 -16.32 1.34
C GLY A 119 -1.47 -15.94 1.37
N MET A 120 -0.72 -16.17 0.29
CA MET A 120 0.70 -15.81 0.22
C MET A 120 0.89 -14.38 -0.27
N PRO A 121 1.67 -13.51 0.43
CA PRO A 121 2.11 -12.23 -0.10
C PRO A 121 2.97 -12.44 -1.34
N VAL A 122 2.66 -11.73 -2.43
CA VAL A 122 3.36 -11.89 -3.71
C VAL A 122 4.07 -10.62 -4.16
N TYR A 123 3.65 -9.45 -3.67
CA TYR A 123 4.29 -8.19 -4.00
C TYR A 123 4.02 -7.14 -2.93
N ARG A 124 4.92 -6.16 -2.84
CA ARG A 124 4.82 -5.02 -1.92
C ARG A 124 5.13 -3.73 -2.68
N TYR A 125 4.15 -2.84 -2.76
CA TYR A 125 4.21 -1.59 -3.53
C TYR A 125 4.52 -0.41 -2.63
N SER A 126 5.37 0.48 -3.13
CA SER A 126 5.64 1.76 -2.48
C SER A 126 4.40 2.66 -2.48
N PRO A 127 4.28 3.63 -1.56
CA PRO A 127 3.19 4.60 -1.54
C PRO A 127 3.00 5.42 -2.83
N ASP A 128 4.07 5.58 -3.61
CA ASP A 128 4.07 6.36 -4.85
C ASP A 128 3.76 5.52 -6.09
N THR A 129 3.59 4.20 -5.93
CA THR A 129 3.19 3.31 -7.02
C THR A 129 1.81 3.72 -7.55
N PRO A 130 1.67 3.97 -8.87
CA PRO A 130 0.38 4.23 -9.49
C PRO A 130 -0.64 3.11 -9.27
N ILE A 131 -1.88 3.47 -8.96
CA ILE A 131 -2.99 2.50 -8.80
C ILE A 131 -3.19 1.66 -10.08
N SER A 132 -2.89 2.22 -11.26
CA SER A 132 -2.94 1.50 -12.54
C SER A 132 -1.99 0.31 -12.61
N ASP A 133 -0.84 0.40 -11.96
CA ASP A 133 0.18 -0.65 -12.01
C ASP A 133 -0.27 -1.81 -11.12
N ILE A 134 -0.78 -1.49 -9.92
CA ILE A 134 -1.44 -2.44 -9.02
C ILE A 134 -2.64 -3.11 -9.73
N GLN A 135 -3.45 -2.32 -10.47
CA GLN A 135 -4.58 -2.83 -11.25
C GLN A 135 -4.14 -3.85 -12.32
N ASN A 136 -3.04 -3.58 -13.02
CA ASN A 136 -2.52 -4.48 -14.04
C ASN A 136 -2.04 -5.80 -13.43
N ASP A 137 -1.35 -5.74 -12.30
CA ASP A 137 -0.88 -6.93 -11.59
C ASP A 137 -2.05 -7.78 -11.07
N ILE A 138 -3.10 -7.15 -10.53
CA ILE A 138 -4.34 -7.84 -10.14
C ILE A 138 -4.96 -8.56 -11.35
N LYS A 139 -5.04 -7.91 -12.53
CA LYS A 139 -5.56 -8.56 -13.77
C LYS A 139 -4.71 -9.77 -14.16
N ILE A 140 -3.39 -9.67 -14.05
CA ILE A 140 -2.48 -10.78 -14.35
C ILE A 140 -2.78 -11.98 -13.44
N MET A 141 -2.88 -11.74 -12.13
CA MET A 141 -3.17 -12.79 -11.14
C MET A 141 -4.56 -13.39 -11.30
N MET A 142 -5.56 -12.57 -11.62
CA MET A 142 -6.93 -13.04 -11.88
C MET A 142 -7.02 -13.90 -13.15
N GLY A 143 -6.13 -13.67 -14.12
CA GLY A 143 -5.93 -14.52 -15.28
C GLY A 143 -5.15 -15.81 -15.00
N GLY A 144 -4.84 -16.13 -13.74
CA GLY A 144 -4.14 -17.36 -13.33
C GLY A 144 -2.64 -17.35 -13.62
N ARG A 145 -2.05 -16.20 -13.97
CA ARG A 145 -0.62 -16.08 -14.25
C ARG A 145 0.13 -15.64 -12.98
N PRO A 146 1.33 -16.19 -12.71
CA PRO A 146 2.16 -15.68 -11.64
C PRO A 146 2.63 -14.25 -11.96
N LEU A 147 2.77 -13.42 -10.93
CA LEU A 147 3.51 -12.18 -11.07
C LEU A 147 4.99 -12.53 -11.26
N VAL A 148 5.60 -11.93 -12.27
CA VAL A 148 7.05 -12.01 -12.48
C VAL A 148 7.63 -10.71 -11.92
N PRO A 149 8.48 -10.74 -10.89
CA PRO A 149 8.96 -9.54 -10.20
C PRO A 149 9.63 -8.46 -11.08
N ASP A 150 10.02 -8.79 -12.32
CA ASP A 150 10.86 -7.95 -13.18
C ASP A 150 10.17 -7.35 -14.42
N SER A 151 8.84 -7.40 -14.56
CA SER A 151 8.18 -6.87 -15.79
C SER A 151 8.12 -5.33 -15.89
N TYR A 152 8.64 -4.60 -14.89
CA TYR A 152 8.66 -3.13 -14.89
C TYR A 152 10.09 -2.57 -14.83
N SER A 153 11.01 -3.05 -15.68
CA SER A 153 12.19 -2.31 -16.19
C SER A 153 13.06 -3.17 -17.11
N ILE A 154 12.80 -3.13 -18.42
CA ILE A 154 13.88 -3.20 -19.42
C ILE A 154 13.59 -2.08 -20.42
N PRO A 155 14.29 -0.93 -20.35
CA PRO A 155 14.41 -0.07 -21.51
C PRO A 155 15.05 -0.92 -22.60
N SER A 156 14.41 -1.02 -23.78
CA SER A 156 15.01 -1.67 -24.94
C SER A 156 16.42 -1.10 -25.14
N GLU A 157 17.45 -1.94 -25.06
CA GLU A 157 18.79 -1.58 -25.52
C GLU A 157 18.68 -1.18 -26.99
N GLY A 158 18.76 0.12 -27.23
CA GLY A 158 18.52 0.69 -28.54
C GLY A 158 18.55 2.20 -28.53
N ASP A 159 19.58 2.82 -27.94
CA ASP A 159 20.22 3.98 -28.58
C ASP A 159 21.61 4.24 -27.99
N ASN A 160 22.64 4.17 -28.82
CA ASN A 160 24.03 4.51 -28.49
C ASN A 160 24.16 6.03 -28.53
N GLY A 161 23.92 6.70 -27.40
CA GLY A 161 23.94 8.16 -27.30
C GLY A 161 24.81 8.69 -26.16
N SER A 162 26.12 8.81 -26.42
CA SER A 162 27.08 9.79 -25.87
C SER A 162 26.79 10.42 -24.50
N ILE A 163 27.57 10.02 -23.48
CA ILE A 163 27.66 10.70 -22.18
C ILE A 163 28.23 12.12 -22.38
N LYS A 164 27.45 13.16 -22.06
CA LYS A 164 27.98 14.47 -21.70
C LYS A 164 27.97 14.61 -20.18
N LYS A 165 29.13 14.92 -19.62
CA LYS A 165 29.32 15.39 -18.24
C LYS A 165 28.79 16.82 -18.12
N GLU A 166 28.11 17.10 -17.01
CA GLU A 166 28.20 18.35 -16.25
C GLU A 166 27.97 18.02 -14.76
#